data_AF-A0A8I1JJR0-F1
#
_entry.id   AF-A0A8I1JJR0-F1
#
_cell.length_a   1.000
_cell.length_b   1.000
_cell.length_c   1.000
_cell.angle_alpha   90.00
_cell.angle_beta   90.00
_cell.angle_gamma   90.00
#
_symmetry.space_group_name_H-M   'P 1'
#
loop_
_entity.id
_entity.type
_entity.pdbx_description
1 polymer ?
#
loop_
_entity_poly.entity_id
_entity_poly.type
_entity_poly.pdbx_seq_one_letter_code
_entity_poly.pdbx_strand_id
1 'polypeptide(L)'
;MAIPLVHEDDMDMSFQEAFHVAHLIEECFFCKVPTRFWHHKSNQPVCPACSPMHTVKELPRFQGKCTEPTPKPLTSAQIQLRAQNDSIQAQINAALKRIHLLTNEKRTLHKKMVEANMTIKNPIE
;
A
#
# COMPACT_ATOMS: atom_id res chain seq x y z
N MET A 1 -17.60 -18.32 26.29
CA MET A 1 -16.95 -17.02 26.02
C MET A 1 -17.61 -16.43 24.78
N ALA A 2 -18.00 -15.16 24.83
CA ALA A 2 -18.59 -14.46 23.70
C ALA A 2 -17.67 -14.47 22.48
N ILE A 3 -18.23 -14.41 21.28
CA ILE A 3 -17.47 -14.34 20.03
C ILE A 3 -16.82 -12.94 19.93
N PRO A 4 -15.48 -12.82 19.90
CA PRO A 4 -14.84 -11.51 19.77
C PRO A 4 -15.12 -10.92 18.39
N LEU A 5 -15.58 -9.67 18.35
CA LEU A 5 -15.96 -8.99 17.12
C LEU A 5 -14.93 -7.92 16.75
N VAL A 6 -14.77 -7.69 15.45
CA VAL A 6 -14.04 -6.59 14.85
C VAL A 6 -15.03 -5.81 13.97
N HIS A 7 -15.02 -4.48 14.05
CA HIS A 7 -15.84 -3.67 13.16
C HIS A 7 -15.15 -3.50 11.81
N GLU A 8 -15.91 -3.40 10.73
CA GLU A 8 -15.37 -3.20 9.38
C GLU A 8 -14.45 -1.98 9.28
N ASP A 9 -14.77 -0.89 10.00
CA ASP A 9 -13.95 0.34 10.02
C ASP A 9 -12.57 0.13 10.69
N ASP A 10 -12.40 -0.93 11.49
CA ASP A 10 -11.12 -1.29 12.10
C ASP A 10 -10.25 -2.16 11.16
N MET A 11 -10.79 -2.59 10.02
CA MET A 11 -10.02 -3.27 8.97
C MET A 11 -9.31 -2.23 8.09
N ASP A 12 -8.14 -2.60 7.58
CA ASP A 12 -7.19 -1.72 6.90
C ASP A 12 -7.84 -0.85 5.80
N MET A 13 -8.19 0.39 6.17
CA MET A 13 -8.89 1.40 5.34
C MET A 13 -8.15 1.71 4.03
N SER A 14 -6.85 1.39 3.95
CA SER A 14 -6.00 1.60 2.78
C SER A 14 -6.51 0.85 1.52
N PHE A 15 -7.15 -0.31 1.70
CA PHE A 15 -7.73 -1.05 0.58
C PHE A 15 -9.05 -0.46 0.10
N GLN A 16 -9.91 0.03 1.02
CA GLN A 16 -11.18 0.63 0.64
C GLN A 16 -10.99 1.96 -0.10
N GLU A 17 -10.08 2.82 0.37
CA GLU A 17 -9.73 4.08 -0.30
C GLU A 17 -9.11 3.84 -1.69
N ALA A 18 -8.21 2.86 -1.81
CA ALA A 18 -7.54 2.57 -3.08
C ALA A 18 -8.49 2.04 -4.17
N PHE A 19 -9.55 1.30 -3.79
CA PHE A 19 -10.40 0.57 -4.74
C PHE A 19 -11.87 1.03 -4.77
N HIS A 20 -12.25 2.08 -4.01
CA HIS A 20 -13.63 2.60 -3.94
C HIS A 20 -14.68 1.51 -3.67
N VAL A 21 -14.32 0.51 -2.86
CA VAL A 21 -15.20 -0.61 -2.55
C VAL A 21 -16.23 -0.14 -1.53
N ALA A 22 -17.52 -0.25 -1.87
CA ALA A 22 -18.61 0.06 -0.95
C ALA A 22 -18.54 -0.83 0.31
N HIS A 23 -18.99 -0.30 1.45
CA HIS A 23 -19.07 -1.04 2.70
C HIS A 23 -19.76 -2.40 2.50
N LEU A 24 -19.08 -3.47 2.92
CA LEU A 24 -19.60 -4.83 2.79
C LEU A 24 -20.53 -5.11 3.97
N ILE A 25 -21.81 -4.77 3.80
CA ILE A 25 -22.85 -5.12 4.77
C ILE A 25 -23.31 -6.56 4.47
N GLU A 26 -22.88 -7.50 5.30
CA GLU A 26 -23.33 -8.89 5.24
C GLU A 26 -24.39 -9.21 6.31
N GLU A 27 -25.13 -10.29 6.11
CA GLU A 27 -26.10 -10.78 7.08
C GLU A 27 -25.43 -11.59 8.18
N CYS A 28 -25.80 -11.35 9.44
CA CYS A 28 -25.28 -12.12 10.57
C CYS A 28 -25.52 -13.63 10.37
N PHE A 29 -24.47 -14.43 10.57
CA PHE A 29 -24.50 -15.88 10.41
C PHE A 29 -25.69 -16.55 11.12
N PHE A 30 -26.00 -16.11 12.35
CA PHE A 30 -27.03 -16.69 13.23
C PHE A 30 -28.44 -16.15 12.96
N CYS A 31 -28.62 -14.83 12.99
CA CYS A 31 -29.95 -14.19 12.98
C CYS A 31 -30.32 -13.52 11.65
N LYS A 32 -29.42 -13.53 10.67
CA LYS A 32 -29.58 -12.90 9.35
C LYS A 32 -29.80 -11.39 9.33
N VAL A 33 -29.67 -10.72 10.48
CA VAL A 33 -29.71 -9.26 10.54
C VAL A 33 -28.44 -8.67 9.90
N PRO A 34 -28.54 -7.66 9.03
CA PRO A 34 -27.39 -6.96 8.47
C PRO A 34 -26.41 -6.48 9.55
N THR A 35 -25.12 -6.72 9.36
CA THR A 35 -24.07 -6.39 10.34
C THR A 35 -22.78 -5.98 9.65
N ARG A 36 -22.07 -5.04 10.29
CA ARG A 36 -20.71 -4.61 9.93
C ARG A 36 -19.65 -5.19 10.87
N PHE A 37 -20.06 -6.14 11.71
CA PHE A 37 -19.21 -6.79 12.69
C PHE A 37 -18.87 -8.21 12.27
N TRP A 38 -17.61 -8.58 12.45
CA TRP A 38 -17.03 -9.81 11.95
C TRP A 38 -16.19 -10.49 13.02
N HIS A 39 -16.18 -11.83 13.00
CA HIS A 39 -15.19 -12.59 13.75
C HIS A 39 -13.99 -12.88 12.85
N HIS A 40 -12.88 -12.17 13.09
CA HIS A 40 -11.66 -12.20 12.26
C HIS A 40 -11.17 -13.61 11.94
N LYS A 41 -11.16 -14.54 12.91
CA LYS A 41 -10.58 -15.89 12.71
C LYS A 41 -11.43 -16.82 11.85
N SER A 42 -12.75 -16.69 11.88
CA SER A 42 -13.64 -17.52 11.05
C SER A 42 -14.06 -16.83 9.76
N ASN A 43 -13.76 -15.53 9.62
CA ASN A 43 -14.25 -14.66 8.56
C ASN A 43 -15.77 -14.78 8.39
N GLN A 44 -16.51 -14.63 9.51
CA GLN A 44 -17.97 -14.72 9.50
C GLN A 44 -18.59 -13.43 10.08
N PRO A 45 -19.65 -12.90 9.45
CA PRO A 45 -20.41 -11.78 9.99
C PRO A 45 -21.22 -12.21 11.22
N VAL A 46 -21.02 -11.53 12.34
CA VAL A 46 -21.73 -11.81 13.61
C VAL A 46 -22.15 -10.49 14.24
N CYS A 47 -23.45 -10.30 14.48
CA CYS A 47 -23.93 -9.06 15.09
C CYS A 47 -23.62 -9.00 16.60
N PRO A 48 -23.56 -7.80 17.21
CA PRO A 48 -23.30 -7.64 18.64
C PRO A 48 -24.32 -8.36 19.55
N ALA A 49 -25.56 -8.56 19.09
CA ALA A 49 -26.58 -9.28 19.85
C ALA A 49 -26.31 -10.80 19.91
N CYS A 50 -25.82 -11.38 18.81
CA CYS A 50 -25.54 -12.82 18.73
C CYS A 50 -24.17 -13.20 19.32
N SER A 51 -23.20 -12.28 19.33
CA SER A 51 -21.87 -12.50 19.91
C SER A 51 -21.87 -13.08 21.34
N PRO A 52 -22.66 -12.57 22.30
CA PRO A 52 -22.72 -13.13 23.65
C PRO A 52 -23.55 -14.41 23.76
N MET A 53 -24.44 -14.68 22.79
CA MET A 53 -25.34 -15.84 22.81
C MET A 53 -24.71 -17.12 22.26
N HIS A 54 -23.70 -16.97 21.40
CA HIS A 54 -23.05 -18.07 20.69
C HIS A 54 -21.56 -18.17 21.03
N THR A 55 -20.97 -19.30 20.64
CA THR A 55 -19.55 -19.59 20.85
C THR A 55 -18.81 -19.72 19.53
N VAL A 56 -17.50 -19.45 19.54
CA VAL A 56 -16.63 -19.55 18.35
C VAL A 56 -16.64 -20.95 17.71
N LYS A 57 -16.97 -22.01 18.48
CA LYS A 57 -17.03 -23.39 17.98
C LYS A 57 -18.21 -23.64 17.04
N GLU A 58 -19.25 -22.83 17.11
CA GLU A 58 -20.44 -22.92 16.24
C GLU A 58 -20.20 -22.27 14.87
N LEU A 59 -19.18 -21.42 14.76
CA LEU A 59 -18.81 -20.81 13.49
C LEU A 59 -18.06 -21.82 12.61
N PRO A 60 -18.29 -21.82 11.29
CA PRO A 60 -17.49 -22.62 10.37
C PRO A 60 -16.01 -22.22 10.52
N ARG A 61 -15.12 -23.22 10.54
CA ARG A 61 -13.69 -22.94 10.44
C ARG A 61 -13.43 -22.33 9.07
N PHE A 62 -12.78 -21.18 9.02
CA PHE A 62 -12.30 -20.62 7.77
C PHE A 62 -11.35 -21.64 7.12
N GLN A 63 -11.82 -22.28 6.05
CA GLN A 63 -11.01 -23.19 5.21
C GLN A 63 -10.40 -22.46 4.03
N GLY A 64 -10.31 -21.12 4.10
CA GLY A 64 -9.56 -20.34 3.13
C GLY A 64 -8.09 -20.72 3.24
N LYS A 65 -7.69 -21.77 2.53
CA LYS A 65 -6.32 -21.87 2.04
C LYS A 65 -6.19 -20.65 1.14
N CYS A 66 -5.55 -19.61 1.64
CA CYS A 66 -4.81 -18.72 0.76
C CYS A 66 -3.79 -19.63 0.09
N THR A 67 -4.17 -20.31 -0.98
CA THR A 67 -3.21 -20.77 -1.95
C THR A 67 -2.68 -19.48 -2.52
N GLU A 68 -1.57 -18.99 -1.95
CA GLU A 68 -0.78 -17.99 -2.64
C GLU A 68 -0.70 -18.48 -4.08
N PRO A 69 -1.21 -17.72 -5.06
CA PRO A 69 -1.12 -18.15 -6.43
C PRO A 69 0.35 -18.39 -6.67
N THR A 70 0.71 -19.64 -6.99
CA THR A 70 2.10 -19.99 -7.26
C THR A 70 2.59 -18.97 -8.29
N PRO A 71 3.69 -18.25 -8.01
CA PRO A 71 4.13 -17.17 -8.86
C PRO A 71 4.31 -17.74 -10.27
N LYS A 72 3.50 -17.26 -11.20
CA LYS A 72 3.58 -17.72 -12.60
C LYS A 72 4.98 -17.37 -13.10
N PRO A 73 5.68 -18.31 -13.77
CA PRO A 73 6.96 -18.00 -14.40
C PRO A 73 6.77 -16.78 -15.31
N LEU A 74 7.68 -15.80 -15.21
CA LEU A 74 7.63 -14.63 -16.08
C LEU A 74 7.80 -15.08 -17.54
N THR A 75 7.07 -14.46 -18.44
CA THR A 75 7.26 -14.66 -19.88
C THR A 75 8.57 -14.02 -20.34
N SER A 76 9.10 -14.46 -21.47
CA SER A 76 10.28 -13.85 -22.10
C SER A 76 10.10 -12.34 -22.33
N ALA A 77 8.90 -11.91 -22.72
CA ALA A 77 8.55 -10.50 -22.88
C ALA A 77 8.62 -9.73 -21.55
N GLN A 78 8.11 -10.30 -20.46
CA GLN A 78 8.17 -9.67 -19.13
C GLN A 78 9.62 -9.59 -18.61
N ILE A 79 10.45 -10.59 -18.92
CA ILE A 79 11.88 -10.57 -18.58
C ILE A 79 12.61 -9.45 -19.35
N GLN A 80 12.33 -9.29 -20.64
CA GLN A 80 12.89 -8.20 -21.45
C GLN A 80 12.45 -6.83 -20.94
N LEU A 81 11.17 -6.66 -20.61
CA LEU A 81 10.64 -5.42 -20.04
C LEU A 81 11.33 -5.08 -18.71
N ARG A 82 11.55 -6.08 -17.85
CA ARG A 82 12.26 -5.89 -16.58
C ARG A 82 13.71 -5.43 -16.81
N ALA A 83 14.42 -6.07 -17.74
CA ALA A 83 15.79 -5.67 -18.09
C ALA A 83 15.85 -4.24 -18.66
N GLN A 84 14.85 -3.83 -19.46
CA GLN A 84 14.74 -2.45 -19.94
C GLN A 84 14.49 -1.46 -18.80
N ASN A 85 13.60 -1.79 -17.86
CA ASN A 85 13.35 -0.95 -16.68
C ASN A 85 14.60 -0.79 -15.82
N ASP A 86 15.36 -1.85 -15.60
CA ASP A 86 16.62 -1.80 -14.84
C ASP A 86 17.65 -0.89 -15.52
N SER A 87 17.74 -0.94 -16.85
CA SER A 87 18.61 -0.06 -17.65
C SER A 87 18.19 1.42 -17.55
N ILE A 88 16.89 1.70 -17.67
CA ILE A 88 16.34 3.06 -17.53
C ILE A 88 16.63 3.60 -16.13
N GLN A 89 16.43 2.78 -15.10
CA GLN A 89 16.67 3.19 -13.72
C GLN A 89 18.15 3.49 -13.48
N ALA A 90 19.06 2.72 -14.07
CA ALA A 90 20.50 3.00 -14.02
C ALA A 90 20.83 4.35 -14.68
N GLN A 91 20.22 4.68 -15.81
CA GLN A 91 20.40 5.98 -16.48
C GLN A 91 19.87 7.14 -15.64
N ILE A 92 18.68 7.01 -15.03
CA ILE A 92 18.11 8.01 -14.12
C ILE A 92 19.08 8.27 -12.96
N ASN A 93 19.58 7.21 -12.34
CA ASN A 93 20.50 7.33 -11.20
C ASN A 93 21.83 7.99 -11.60
N ALA A 94 22.33 7.73 -12.80
CA ALA A 94 23.53 8.40 -13.33
C ALA A 94 23.29 9.89 -13.60
N ALA A 95 22.14 10.24 -14.19
CA ALA A 95 21.76 11.62 -14.44
C ALA A 95 21.60 12.42 -13.13
N LEU A 96 20.96 11.85 -12.11
CA LEU A 96 20.83 12.49 -10.80
C LEU A 96 22.19 12.75 -10.14
N LYS A 97 23.13 11.81 -10.22
CA LYS A 97 24.51 12.01 -9.76
C LYS A 97 25.18 13.17 -10.51
N ARG A 98 24.97 13.27 -11.82
CA ARG A 98 25.53 14.37 -12.62
C ARG A 98 24.96 15.73 -12.24
N ILE A 99 23.63 15.82 -12.03
CA ILE A 99 22.97 17.05 -11.56
C ILE A 99 23.53 17.48 -10.20
N HIS A 100 23.74 16.52 -9.29
CA HIS A 100 24.31 16.82 -7.98
C HIS A 100 25.72 17.43 -8.08
N LEU A 101 26.58 16.86 -8.94
CA LEU A 101 27.93 17.39 -9.19
C LEU A 101 27.87 18.81 -9.75
N LEU A 102 27.06 19.05 -10.79
CA LEU A 102 26.89 20.37 -11.39
C LEU A 102 26.36 21.41 -10.39
N THR A 103 25.49 20.99 -9.49
CA THR A 103 24.98 21.86 -8.41
C THR A 103 26.08 22.27 -7.44
N ASN A 104 26.97 21.34 -7.07
CA ASN A 104 28.11 21.63 -6.20
C ASN A 104 29.15 22.51 -6.90
N GLU A 105 29.42 22.27 -8.18
CA GLU A 105 30.27 23.13 -9.01
C GLU A 105 29.71 24.55 -9.08
N LYS A 106 28.40 24.71 -9.35
CA LYS A 106 27.71 26.00 -9.36
C LYS A 106 27.86 26.73 -8.02
N ARG A 107 27.66 26.04 -6.88
CA ARG A 107 27.86 26.63 -5.54
C ARG A 107 29.29 27.10 -5.32
N THR A 108 30.27 26.29 -5.75
CA THR A 108 31.69 26.62 -5.63
C THR A 108 32.04 27.85 -6.47
N LEU A 109 31.56 27.93 -7.71
CA LEU A 109 31.76 29.07 -8.58
C LEU A 109 31.11 30.33 -8.00
N HIS A 110 29.87 30.21 -7.51
CA HIS A 110 29.17 31.33 -6.86
C HIS A 110 29.97 31.88 -5.67
N LYS A 111 30.52 31.00 -4.81
CA LYS A 111 31.37 31.43 -3.69
C LYS A 111 32.60 32.20 -4.17
N LYS A 112 33.31 31.69 -5.18
CA LYS A 112 34.48 32.37 -5.77
C LYS A 112 34.13 33.73 -6.38
N MET A 113 32.97 33.84 -7.04
CA MET A 113 32.50 35.10 -7.61
C MET A 113 32.19 36.15 -6.53
N VAL A 114 31.55 35.72 -5.43
CA VAL A 114 31.29 36.60 -4.27
C VAL A 114 32.60 37.07 -3.64
N GLU A 115 33.58 36.17 -3.44
CA GLU A 115 34.92 36.53 -2.93
C GLU A 115 35.66 37.53 -3.84
N ALA A 116 35.41 37.46 -5.16
CA ALA A 116 35.95 38.39 -6.14
C ALA A 116 35.16 39.72 -6.28
N ASN A 117 34.18 39.99 -5.40
CA ASN A 117 33.27 41.15 -5.47
C ASN A 117 32.50 41.27 -6.79
N MET A 118 32.24 40.15 -7.48
CA MET A 118 31.45 40.14 -8.72
C MET A 118 29.95 40.05 -8.38
N THR A 119 29.17 41.07 -8.74
CA THR A 119 27.70 41.03 -8.62
C THR A 119 27.08 40.04 -9.62
N ILE A 120 26.43 39.00 -9.09
CA ILE A 120 25.68 38.04 -9.88
C ILE A 120 24.26 38.59 -10.04
N LYS A 121 23.93 39.10 -11.24
CA LYS A 121 22.51 39.32 -11.60
C LYS A 121 21.92 37.94 -11.90
N ASN A 122 20.87 37.54 -11.19
CA ASN A 122 20.13 36.34 -11.55
C ASN A 122 19.62 36.51 -12.99
N PRO A 123 19.86 35.53 -13.90
CA PRO A 123 19.18 35.51 -15.17
C PRO A 123 17.69 35.28 -14.87
N ILE A 124 16.94 36.37 -15.03
CA ILE A 124 15.49 36.55 -15.22
C ILE A 124 14.64 35.28 -15.03
N GLU A 125 13.67 35.39 -14.11
CA GLU A 125 12.56 34.45 -13.84
C GLU A 125 11.76 34.07 -15.09
#